data_AF-G0MH74-F1
#
_entry.id   AF-G0MH74-F1
#
_cell.length_a   1.000
_cell.length_b   1.000
_cell.length_c   1.000
_cell.angle_alpha   90.00
_cell.angle_beta   90.00
_cell.angle_gamma   90.00
#
_symmetry.space_group_name_H-M   'P 1'
#
loop_
_entity.id
_entity.type
_entity.pdbx_description
1 polymer ?
#
loop_
_entity_poly.entity_id
_entity_poly.type
_entity_poly.pdbx_seq_one_letter_code
_entity_poly.pdbx_strand_id
1 'polypeptide(L)'
;MEVHRGEARNLREDVLRAYIGCCFTCRSTRLRLIELGGNNTDTVRLLQRIEELSMEIIRIGLQPYSREEYEHILELANTHQNLYNQDVNVVFTIRRD
;
A
#
# COMPACT_ATOMS: atom_id res chain seq x y z
N MET A 1 -38.09 -13.53 8.14
CA MET A 1 -37.00 -12.88 7.40
C MET A 1 -35.82 -12.79 8.33
N GLU A 2 -34.86 -13.70 8.19
CA GLU A 2 -33.58 -13.60 8.89
C GLU A 2 -32.77 -12.49 8.23
N VAL A 3 -32.61 -11.38 8.95
CA VAL A 3 -31.67 -10.34 8.58
C VAL A 3 -30.29 -10.96 8.80
N HIS A 4 -29.64 -11.42 7.74
CA HIS A 4 -28.21 -11.70 7.76
C HIS A 4 -27.53 -10.40 8.20
N ARG A 5 -27.25 -10.28 9.50
CA ARG A 5 -26.27 -9.34 10.03
C ARG A 5 -24.97 -9.74 9.34
N GLY A 6 -24.64 -9.07 8.24
CA GLY A 6 -23.31 -9.17 7.65
C GLY A 6 -22.34 -8.83 8.75
N GLU A 7 -21.65 -9.83 9.27
CA GLU A 7 -20.66 -9.65 10.33
C GLU A 7 -19.67 -8.61 9.83
N ALA A 8 -19.58 -7.50 10.56
CA ALA A 8 -18.58 -6.47 10.36
C ALA A 8 -17.21 -7.13 10.24
N ARG A 9 -16.65 -7.14 9.03
CA ARG A 9 -15.31 -7.67 8.78
C ARG A 9 -14.33 -6.54 9.02
N ASN A 10 -13.27 -6.82 9.76
CA ASN A 10 -12.13 -5.93 9.93
C ASN A 10 -10.90 -6.59 9.31
N LEU A 11 -9.88 -5.81 8.93
CA LEU A 11 -8.61 -6.39 8.56
C LEU A 11 -7.95 -6.92 9.82
N ARG A 12 -7.21 -8.01 9.67
CA ARG A 12 -6.40 -8.51 10.78
C ARG A 12 -5.32 -7.50 11.13
N GLU A 13 -4.98 -7.42 12.40
CA GLU A 13 -4.03 -6.44 12.92
C GLU A 13 -2.62 -6.60 12.31
N ASP A 14 -2.18 -7.83 12.04
CA ASP A 14 -0.90 -8.12 11.39
C ASP A 14 -0.84 -7.56 9.96
N VAL A 15 -1.95 -7.69 9.22
CA VAL A 15 -2.10 -7.15 7.86
C VAL A 15 -2.07 -5.62 7.90
N LEU A 16 -2.81 -4.99 8.81
CA LEU A 16 -2.78 -3.54 8.99
C LEU A 16 -1.38 -3.04 9.35
N ARG A 17 -0.68 -3.72 10.28
CA ARG A 17 0.70 -3.39 10.66
C ARG A 17 1.65 -3.47 9.46
N ALA A 18 1.50 -4.47 8.59
CA ALA A 18 2.31 -4.60 7.38
C ALA A 18 2.13 -3.42 6.42
N TYR A 19 0.88 -3.03 6.13
CA TYR A 19 0.61 -1.86 5.27
C TYR A 19 1.05 -0.54 5.90
N ILE A 20 0.89 -0.38 7.22
CA ILE A 20 1.40 0.79 7.95
C ILE A 20 2.92 0.87 7.79
N GLY A 21 3.63 -0.23 7.99
CA GLY A 21 5.09 -0.29 7.80
C GLY A 21 5.52 0.04 6.37
N CYS A 22 4.80 -0.48 5.38
CA CYS A 22 5.04 -0.17 3.97
C CYS A 22 4.85 1.33 3.67
N CYS A 23 3.72 1.90 4.10
CA CYS A 23 3.41 3.32 3.95
C CYS A 23 4.54 4.22 4.51
N PHE A 24 4.95 3.99 5.77
CA PHE A 24 6.03 4.78 6.38
C PHE A 24 7.36 4.62 5.65
N THR A 25 7.70 3.41 5.22
CA THR A 25 8.94 3.13 4.49
C THR A 25 8.95 3.82 3.13
N CYS A 26 7.86 3.71 2.36
CA CYS A 26 7.72 4.35 1.07
C CYS A 26 7.78 5.87 1.19
N ARG A 27 7.04 6.45 2.15
CA ARG A 27 7.05 7.89 2.41
C ARG A 27 8.45 8.39 2.78
N SER A 28 9.11 7.73 3.73
CA SER A 28 10.45 8.14 4.19
C SER A 28 11.48 8.06 3.06
N THR A 29 11.47 6.97 2.30
CA THR A 29 12.38 6.78 1.15
C THR A 29 12.12 7.81 0.06
N ARG A 30 10.83 8.06 -0.25
CA ARG A 30 10.42 9.04 -1.25
C ARG A 30 10.89 10.44 -0.88
N LEU A 31 10.66 10.88 0.36
CA LEU A 31 11.11 12.19 0.83
C LEU A 31 12.64 12.32 0.77
N ARG A 32 13.38 11.29 1.16
CA ARG A 32 14.84 11.28 1.03
C ARG A 32 15.32 11.40 -0.42
N LEU A 33 14.69 10.69 -1.35
CA LEU A 33 15.04 10.79 -2.78
C LEU A 33 14.76 12.19 -3.33
N ILE A 34 13.65 12.80 -2.91
CA ILE A 34 13.27 14.18 -3.23
C ILE A 34 14.33 15.17 -2.72
N GLU A 35 14.75 15.03 -1.46
CA GLU A 35 15.79 15.86 -0.83
C GLU A 35 17.14 15.77 -1.58
N LEU A 36 17.48 14.59 -2.12
CA LEU A 36 18.68 14.37 -2.93
C LEU A 36 18.54 14.87 -4.38
N GLY A 37 17.43 15.51 -4.74
CA GLY A 37 17.19 16.08 -6.08
C GLY A 37 16.45 15.15 -7.05
N GLY A 38 15.98 13.98 -6.61
CA GLY A 38 15.28 12.97 -7.41
C GLY A 38 13.79 13.24 -7.67
N ASN A 39 13.36 14.51 -7.67
CA ASN A 39 11.96 14.97 -7.61
C ASN A 39 11.02 14.53 -8.76
N ASN A 40 11.51 13.82 -9.78
CA ASN A 40 10.70 13.35 -10.91
C ASN A 40 11.14 11.98 -11.46
N THR A 41 11.69 11.13 -10.58
CA THR A 41 12.13 9.78 -10.95
C THR A 41 10.97 8.78 -10.96
N ASP A 42 11.07 7.73 -11.77
CA ASP A 42 10.12 6.62 -11.75
C ASP A 42 10.02 5.97 -10.37
N THR A 43 11.14 5.90 -9.64
CA THR A 43 11.20 5.43 -8.26
C THR A 43 10.35 6.29 -7.33
N VAL A 44 10.44 7.62 -7.40
CA VAL A 44 9.62 8.52 -6.57
C VAL A 44 8.13 8.35 -6.87
N ARG A 45 7.75 8.23 -8.15
CA ARG A 45 6.36 7.97 -8.56
C ARG A 45 5.86 6.61 -8.09
N LEU A 46 6.69 5.58 -8.18
CA LEU A 46 6.37 4.23 -7.74
C LEU A 46 6.15 4.20 -6.22
N LEU A 47 7.07 4.79 -5.44
CA LEU A 47 6.95 4.89 -3.99
C LEU A 47 5.72 5.68 -3.57
N GLN A 48 5.38 6.76 -4.28
CA GLN A 48 4.16 7.52 -4.01
C GLN A 48 2.91 6.66 -4.22
N ARG A 49 2.86 5.90 -5.31
CA ARG A 49 1.70 5.07 -5.62
C ARG A 49 1.53 3.91 -4.64
N ILE A 50 2.63 3.31 -4.18
CA ILE A 50 2.61 2.28 -3.12
C ILE A 50 2.15 2.88 -1.78
N GLU A 51 2.60 4.10 -1.44
CA GLU A 51 2.15 4.84 -0.25
C GLU A 51 0.64 5.10 -0.31
N GLU A 52 0.12 5.59 -1.43
CA GLU A 52 -1.31 5.89 -1.64
C GLU A 52 -2.17 4.63 -1.49
N LEU A 53 -1.79 3.52 -2.14
CA LEU A 53 -2.49 2.24 -2.02
C LEU A 53 -2.47 1.71 -0.58
N SER A 54 -1.32 1.79 0.09
CA SER A 54 -1.21 1.39 1.50
C SER A 54 -2.14 2.20 2.39
N MET A 55 -2.19 3.52 2.21
CA MET A 55 -3.05 4.42 2.96
C MET A 55 -4.54 4.10 2.74
N GLU A 56 -4.93 3.79 1.51
CA GLU A 56 -6.33 3.45 1.21
C GLU A 56 -6.76 2.12 1.85
N ILE A 57 -5.91 1.09 1.77
CA ILE A 57 -6.16 -0.20 2.42
C ILE A 57 -6.26 -0.03 3.94
N ILE A 58 -5.37 0.75 4.56
CA ILE A 58 -5.42 1.06 5.99
C ILE A 58 -6.74 1.77 6.34
N ARG A 59 -7.10 2.80 5.56
CA ARG A 59 -8.31 3.60 5.81
C ARG A 59 -9.57 2.74 5.85
N ILE A 60 -9.73 1.84 4.89
CA ILE A 60 -10.90 0.95 4.80
C ILE A 60 -10.80 -0.13 5.88
N GLY A 61 -9.62 -0.73 6.05
CA GLY A 61 -9.41 -1.87 6.96
C GLY A 61 -9.43 -1.54 8.46
N LEU A 62 -9.30 -0.27 8.84
CA LEU A 62 -9.43 0.20 10.23
C LEU A 62 -10.88 0.20 10.74
N GLN A 63 -11.85 0.12 9.84
CA GLN A 63 -13.27 0.15 10.17
C GLN A 63 -13.93 -1.17 9.76
N PRO A 64 -15.07 -1.50 10.38
CA PRO A 64 -16.00 -2.48 9.82
C PRO A 64 -16.29 -2.19 8.36
N TYR A 65 -15.94 -3.13 7.47
CA TYR A 65 -16.19 -2.99 6.04
C TYR A 65 -17.24 -3.96 5.53
N SER A 66 -17.95 -3.53 4.49
CA SER A 66 -18.90 -4.29 3.70
C SER A 66 -18.20 -5.29 2.78
N ARG A 67 -19.00 -6.14 2.11
CA ARG A 67 -18.45 -7.07 1.11
C ARG A 67 -17.82 -6.36 -0.08
N GLU A 68 -18.43 -5.28 -0.56
CA GLU A 68 -17.92 -4.49 -1.69
C GLU A 68 -16.58 -3.85 -1.32
N GLU A 69 -16.48 -3.26 -0.13
CA GLU A 69 -15.22 -2.71 0.38
C GLU A 69 -14.14 -3.79 0.57
N TYR A 70 -14.52 -5.01 0.93
CA TYR A 70 -13.59 -6.13 0.96
C TYR A 70 -13.05 -6.49 -0.43
N GLU A 71 -13.93 -6.57 -1.44
CA GLU A 71 -13.53 -6.82 -2.82
C GLU A 71 -12.61 -5.69 -3.34
N HIS A 72 -12.91 -4.43 -3.00
CA HIS A 72 -12.04 -3.28 -3.27
C HIS A 72 -10.67 -3.40 -2.58
N ILE A 73 -10.63 -3.79 -1.29
CA ILE A 73 -9.35 -4.05 -0.59
C ILE A 73 -8.52 -5.12 -1.33
N LEU A 74 -9.15 -6.17 -1.85
CA LEU A 74 -8.43 -7.22 -2.60
C LEU A 74 -7.84 -6.68 -3.90
N GLU A 75 -8.56 -5.82 -4.63
CA GLU A 75 -8.06 -5.16 -5.85
C GLU A 75 -6.88 -4.23 -5.56
N LEU A 76 -7.00 -3.42 -4.49
CA LEU A 76 -5.92 -2.55 -4.03
C LEU A 76 -4.68 -3.36 -3.61
N ALA A 77 -4.88 -4.45 -2.85
CA ALA A 77 -3.80 -5.33 -2.40
C ALA A 77 -3.07 -6.01 -3.56
N ASN A 78 -3.81 -6.49 -4.55
CA ASN A 78 -3.23 -7.08 -5.77
C ASN A 78 -2.42 -6.04 -6.56
N THR A 79 -2.97 -4.83 -6.73
CA THR A 79 -2.26 -3.72 -7.39
C THR A 79 -0.97 -3.36 -6.64
N HIS A 80 -1.05 -3.26 -5.31
CA HIS A 80 0.09 -3.00 -4.45
C HIS A 80 1.18 -4.07 -4.62
N GLN A 81 0.82 -5.35 -4.63
CA GLN A 81 1.76 -6.45 -4.83
C GLN A 81 2.43 -6.40 -6.21
N ASN A 82 1.67 -6.09 -7.26
CA ASN A 82 2.21 -5.94 -8.61
C ASN A 82 3.24 -4.82 -8.70
N LEU A 83 2.97 -3.66 -8.08
CA LEU A 83 3.92 -2.55 -8.02
C LEU A 83 5.15 -2.87 -7.18
N TYR A 84 4.98 -3.56 -6.05
CA TYR A 84 6.10 -4.00 -5.22
C TYR A 84 7.03 -4.96 -5.98
N ASN A 85 6.47 -5.88 -6.77
CA ASN A 85 7.25 -6.79 -7.62
C ASN A 85 8.00 -6.05 -8.75
N GLN A 86 7.53 -4.88 -9.17
CA GLN A 86 8.27 -4.00 -10.09
C GLN A 86 9.44 -3.31 -9.37
N ASP A 87 9.28 -2.94 -8.09
CA ASP A 87 10.30 -2.27 -7.26
C ASP A 87 11.50 -3.16 -6.90
N VAL A 88 11.29 -4.47 -6.71
CA VAL A 88 12.38 -5.45 -6.52
C VAL A 88 13.38 -5.42 -7.70
N ASN A 89 13.00 -4.91 -8.87
CA ASN A 89 13.93 -4.75 -9.99
C ASN A 89 14.65 -3.40 -10.01
N VAL A 90 14.18 -2.37 -9.29
CA VAL A 90 14.72 -0.99 -9.33
C VAL A 90 15.72 -0.74 -8.19
N VAL A 91 15.46 -1.29 -7.00
CA VAL A 91 16.35 -1.14 -5.82
C VAL A 91 17.71 -1.84 -6.02
N PHE A 92 17.77 -2.91 -6.85
CA PHE A 92 19.02 -3.62 -7.15
C PHE A 92 19.85 -2.96 -8.26
N THR A 93 19.25 -2.10 -9.08
CA THR A 93 19.95 -1.37 -10.15
C THR A 93 20.75 -0.21 -9.58
N ILE A 94 20.23 0.50 -8.57
CA ILE A 94 20.89 1.65 -7.94
C ILE A 94 22.18 1.24 -7.17
N ARG A 95 22.33 -0.04 -6.81
CA ARG A 95 23.55 -0.54 -6.12
C ARG A 95 24.69 -0.94 -7.08
N ARG A 96 24.52 -0.77 -8.40
CA ARG A 96 25.52 -1.21 -9.40
C ARG A 96 26.28 -0.09 -10.11
N ASP A 97 25.98 1.18 -9.83
CA ASP A 97 26.70 2.33 -10.38
C ASP A 97 27.59 3.01 -9.32
#